data_AF-A0A3P9NXD8-F1
#
_entry.id   AF-A0A3P9NXD8-F1
#
_cell.length_a   1.000
_cell.length_b   1.000
_cell.length_c   1.000
_cell.angle_alpha   90.00
_cell.angle_beta   90.00
_cell.angle_gamma   90.00
#
_symmetry.space_group_name_H-M   'P 1'
#
loop_
_entity.id
_entity.type
_entity.pdbx_description
1 polymer ?
#
loop_
_entity_poly.entity_id
_entity_poly.type
_entity_poly.pdbx_seq_one_letter_code
_entity_poly.pdbx_strand_id
1 'polypeptide(L)'
;MFGMLQHHLHPGVLFFFFLWLCHLMEDQKVQAGNCWLQQGKNGRCQVLYMPGMTREECCRSGRLGTSWTEEDVPNSTLFRWMIFNGGAPNCIPCKGGESCENVDCGPGKRCKMNRKGKPRCVCAPDCSNITWKGPVCGSDGKTYKDECGLLKAKCKGQPDLDVQYQGKCKKTCLGVLCPGTTTCVVDQTNNAYCVTCNRICPDVASSQHYLCGNDGITYASACHLRKATCLLGRSIGVAYDGKCIKAKSCEDIQCSPGKKCLWDARMSRGRCSLCNESCPDSRTDESVCASDNTTYPSECAMKQAACSMGVLLEVKHTGSCNSTSLQL
;
A
#
# COMPACT_ATOMS: atom_id res chain seq x y z
N MET A 1 -34.61 -94.77 3.59
CA MET A 1 -33.96 -95.35 2.39
C MET A 1 -33.19 -94.21 1.74
N PHE A 2 -31.85 -94.29 1.76
CA PHE A 2 -30.81 -93.55 0.99
C PHE A 2 -31.12 -92.11 0.50
N GLY A 3 -30.31 -91.08 0.70
CA GLY A 3 -28.90 -91.01 1.09
C GLY A 3 -28.43 -89.55 1.10
N MET A 4 -27.26 -89.35 1.72
CA MET A 4 -26.52 -88.09 1.87
C MET A 4 -26.20 -87.42 0.52
N LEU A 5 -26.32 -86.09 0.45
CA LEU A 5 -25.43 -85.28 -0.38
C LEU A 5 -25.08 -83.99 0.38
N GLN A 6 -24.04 -84.11 1.18
CA GLN A 6 -23.35 -83.04 1.88
C GLN A 6 -22.47 -82.33 0.84
N HIS A 7 -22.98 -81.26 0.21
CA HIS A 7 -22.15 -80.42 -0.64
C HIS A 7 -21.21 -79.60 0.25
N HIS A 8 -20.01 -80.13 0.42
CA HIS A 8 -18.86 -79.42 0.94
C HIS A 8 -18.59 -78.19 0.05
N LEU A 9 -18.94 -77.00 0.53
CA LEU A 9 -18.42 -75.76 -0.03
C LEU A 9 -16.92 -75.74 0.30
N HIS A 10 -16.10 -76.07 -0.70
CA HIS A 10 -14.66 -76.23 -0.54
C HIS A 10 -14.04 -74.88 -0.13
N PRO A 11 -13.21 -74.81 0.94
CA PRO A 11 -12.61 -73.55 1.40
C PRO A 11 -11.83 -72.81 0.31
N GLY A 12 -11.35 -73.55 -0.70
CA GLY A 12 -10.66 -72.99 -1.87
C GLY A 12 -11.54 -72.09 -2.74
N VAL A 13 -12.83 -72.36 -2.91
CA VAL A 13 -13.70 -71.56 -3.82
C VAL A 13 -13.98 -70.17 -3.23
N LEU A 14 -14.22 -70.09 -1.92
CA LEU A 14 -14.35 -68.82 -1.19
C LEU A 14 -13.03 -68.04 -1.17
N PHE A 15 -11.89 -68.74 -1.04
CA PHE A 15 -10.56 -68.14 -1.10
C PHE A 15 -10.23 -67.61 -2.51
N PHE A 16 -10.60 -68.33 -3.57
CA PHE A 16 -10.46 -67.85 -4.95
C PHE A 16 -11.41 -66.69 -5.26
N PHE A 17 -12.63 -66.67 -4.70
CA PHE A 17 -13.54 -65.52 -4.83
C PHE A 17 -13.03 -64.30 -4.06
N PHE A 18 -12.43 -64.50 -2.87
CA PHE A 18 -11.78 -63.44 -2.10
C PHE A 18 -10.50 -62.95 -2.78
N LEU A 19 -9.67 -63.83 -3.35
CA LEU A 19 -8.50 -63.45 -4.16
C LEU A 19 -8.90 -62.75 -5.46
N TRP A 20 -10.01 -63.15 -6.08
CA TRP A 20 -10.55 -62.50 -7.27
C TRP A 20 -11.15 -61.13 -6.93
N LEU A 21 -11.84 -60.98 -5.79
CA LEU A 21 -12.27 -59.70 -5.23
C LEU A 21 -11.10 -58.83 -4.78
N CYS A 22 -10.05 -59.40 -4.18
CA CYS A 22 -8.82 -58.69 -3.83
C CYS A 22 -8.06 -58.22 -5.08
N HIS A 23 -7.98 -59.04 -6.14
CA HIS A 23 -7.43 -58.63 -7.44
C HIS A 23 -8.31 -57.61 -8.17
N LEU A 24 -9.63 -57.62 -7.97
CA LEU A 24 -10.54 -56.57 -8.48
C LEU A 24 -10.43 -55.25 -7.69
N MET A 25 -9.96 -55.30 -6.43
CA MET A 25 -9.68 -54.12 -5.62
C MET A 25 -8.26 -53.58 -5.78
N GLU A 26 -7.43 -54.22 -6.62
CA GLU A 26 -6.03 -53.88 -6.86
C GLU A 26 -5.84 -53.35 -8.29
N ASP A 27 -6.54 -52.27 -8.65
CA ASP A 27 -6.05 -51.26 -9.62
C ASP A 27 -7.05 -50.08 -9.80
N GLN A 28 -7.44 -49.43 -8.70
CA GLN A 28 -7.63 -47.99 -8.75
C GLN A 28 -6.46 -47.34 -8.02
N LYS A 29 -5.27 -47.36 -8.65
CA LYS A 29 -4.24 -46.37 -8.32
C LYS A 29 -4.84 -45.00 -8.60
N VAL A 30 -5.36 -44.38 -7.54
CA VAL A 30 -5.71 -42.96 -7.57
C VAL A 30 -4.42 -42.24 -7.94
N GLN A 31 -4.42 -41.63 -9.13
CA GLN A 31 -3.23 -41.03 -9.72
C GLN A 31 -2.91 -39.74 -8.96
N ALA A 32 -2.16 -39.90 -7.87
CA ALA A 32 -1.70 -38.82 -7.03
C ALA A 32 -0.55 -38.10 -7.75
N GLY A 33 -0.70 -36.79 -7.94
CA GLY A 33 0.31 -35.94 -8.57
C GLY A 33 0.61 -34.72 -7.71
N ASN A 34 1.14 -33.67 -8.30
CA ASN A 34 1.48 -32.44 -7.59
C ASN A 34 0.61 -31.26 -8.05
N CYS A 35 0.06 -30.52 -7.09
CA CYS A 35 -0.73 -29.33 -7.34
C CYS A 35 0.10 -28.06 -7.16
N TRP A 36 -0.04 -27.10 -8.08
CA TRP A 36 0.77 -25.90 -8.19
C TRP A 36 -0.10 -24.65 -8.29
N LEU A 37 0.30 -23.54 -7.65
CA LEU A 37 -0.48 -22.30 -7.65
C LEU A 37 -0.25 -21.42 -8.88
N GLN A 38 0.82 -21.68 -9.65
CA GLN A 38 1.20 -20.83 -10.76
C GLN A 38 1.85 -21.61 -11.90
N GLN A 39 1.48 -21.27 -13.14
CA GLN A 39 2.28 -21.60 -14.31
C GLN A 39 3.21 -20.42 -14.66
N GLY A 40 4.51 -20.69 -14.67
CA GLY A 40 5.54 -19.74 -15.07
C GLY A 40 5.42 -19.32 -16.54
N LYS A 41 6.08 -18.22 -16.92
CA LYS A 41 6.10 -17.75 -18.32
C LYS A 41 6.73 -18.77 -19.28
N ASN A 42 7.63 -19.61 -18.77
CA ASN A 42 8.27 -20.74 -19.44
C ASN A 42 7.35 -21.97 -19.60
N GLY A 43 6.08 -21.89 -19.16
CA GLY A 43 5.13 -22.99 -19.23
C GLY A 43 5.30 -24.05 -18.13
N ARG A 44 6.28 -23.91 -17.24
CA ARG A 44 6.54 -24.83 -16.13
C ARG A 44 5.70 -24.49 -14.90
N CYS A 45 5.41 -25.49 -14.09
CA CYS A 45 4.65 -25.35 -12.86
C CYS A 45 5.55 -24.81 -11.74
N GLN A 46 5.06 -23.81 -11.01
CA GLN A 46 5.79 -23.07 -9.97
C GLN A 46 4.90 -22.91 -8.74
N VAL A 47 5.51 -22.71 -7.58
CA VAL A 47 4.82 -22.57 -6.28
C VAL A 47 3.98 -23.82 -5.96
N LEU A 48 4.65 -24.87 -5.48
CA LEU A 48 4.00 -26.10 -5.03
C LEU A 48 2.97 -25.76 -3.94
N TYR A 49 1.72 -26.18 -4.14
CA TYR A 49 0.66 -26.07 -3.15
C TYR A 49 0.63 -27.32 -2.26
N MET A 50 0.50 -28.50 -2.89
CA MET A 50 0.37 -29.77 -2.19
C MET A 50 0.80 -30.93 -3.11
N PRO A 51 1.69 -31.83 -2.64
CA PRO A 51 2.00 -33.09 -3.31
C PRO A 51 0.94 -34.17 -3.02
N GLY A 52 0.97 -35.27 -3.76
CA GLY A 52 0.09 -36.42 -3.55
C GLY A 52 -1.40 -36.15 -3.80
N MET A 53 -1.74 -35.16 -4.63
CA MET A 53 -3.11 -34.71 -4.88
C MET A 53 -3.59 -35.13 -6.26
N THR A 54 -4.84 -35.59 -6.37
CA THR A 54 -5.45 -35.90 -7.67
C THR A 54 -5.66 -34.63 -8.49
N ARG A 55 -5.81 -34.80 -9.82
CA ARG A 55 -6.11 -33.67 -10.70
C ARG A 55 -7.46 -33.04 -10.33
N GLU A 56 -8.46 -33.85 -10.01
CA GLU A 56 -9.82 -33.42 -9.66
C GLU A 56 -9.82 -32.57 -8.38
N GLU A 57 -9.05 -32.98 -7.37
CA GLU A 57 -8.88 -32.23 -6.13
C GLU A 57 -8.14 -30.91 -6.37
N CYS A 58 -7.02 -30.94 -7.09
CA CYS A 58 -6.24 -29.76 -7.41
C CYS A 58 -7.05 -28.73 -8.22
N CYS A 59 -7.82 -29.22 -9.20
CA CYS A 59 -8.59 -28.41 -10.12
C CYS A 59 -10.04 -28.13 -9.67
N ARG A 60 -10.38 -28.47 -8.41
CA ARG A 60 -11.69 -28.19 -7.81
C ARG A 60 -11.96 -26.70 -7.72
N SER A 61 -10.93 -25.89 -7.48
CA SER A 61 -11.04 -24.43 -7.48
C SER A 61 -11.06 -23.87 -8.91
N GLY A 62 -11.86 -22.82 -9.16
CA GLY A 62 -11.86 -22.08 -10.42
C GLY A 62 -10.64 -21.17 -10.61
N ARG A 63 -9.66 -21.20 -9.69
CA ARG A 63 -8.58 -20.21 -9.61
C ARG A 63 -7.68 -20.27 -10.85
N LEU A 64 -7.51 -19.12 -11.51
CA LEU A 64 -6.59 -18.98 -12.64
C LEU A 64 -5.14 -19.15 -12.18
N GLY A 65 -4.37 -19.98 -12.91
CA GLY A 65 -2.96 -20.24 -12.65
C GLY A 65 -2.69 -21.52 -11.87
N THR A 66 -3.73 -22.11 -11.26
CA THR A 66 -3.65 -23.45 -10.68
C THR A 66 -3.35 -24.46 -11.78
N SER A 67 -2.35 -25.30 -11.54
CA SER A 67 -1.88 -26.31 -12.50
C SER A 67 -1.51 -27.58 -11.77
N TRP A 68 -1.45 -28.67 -12.51
CA TRP A 68 -1.19 -30.01 -11.99
C TRP A 68 -0.11 -30.70 -12.81
N THR A 69 0.66 -31.58 -12.16
CA THR A 69 1.62 -32.48 -12.82
C THR A 69 1.39 -33.91 -12.31
N GLU A 70 1.41 -34.86 -13.24
CA GLU A 70 1.08 -36.27 -12.98
C GLU A 70 2.13 -37.03 -12.20
N GLU A 71 3.41 -36.66 -12.36
CA GLU A 71 4.51 -37.35 -11.70
C GLU A 71 4.52 -37.05 -10.19
N ASP A 72 4.34 -38.09 -9.38
CA ASP A 72 4.68 -38.07 -7.96
C ASP A 72 6.17 -38.36 -7.79
N VAL A 73 6.95 -37.33 -7.49
CA VAL A 73 8.41 -37.41 -7.42
C VAL A 73 8.91 -37.07 -6.02
N PRO A 74 10.03 -37.66 -5.56
CA PRO A 74 10.59 -37.35 -4.24
C PRO A 74 10.89 -35.86 -4.07
N ASN A 75 10.87 -35.38 -2.83
CA ASN A 75 11.14 -33.98 -2.48
C ASN A 75 12.46 -33.44 -3.07
N SER A 76 13.49 -34.28 -3.21
CA SER A 76 14.77 -33.90 -3.83
C SER A 76 14.62 -33.54 -5.32
N THR A 77 13.72 -34.21 -6.04
CA THR A 77 13.42 -33.94 -7.44
C THR A 77 12.55 -32.69 -7.58
N LEU A 78 11.55 -32.51 -6.72
CA LEU A 78 10.76 -31.27 -6.65
C LEU A 78 11.67 -30.06 -6.40
N PHE A 79 12.59 -30.17 -5.44
CA PHE A 79 13.59 -29.15 -5.15
C PHE A 79 14.45 -28.86 -6.38
N ARG A 80 14.98 -29.89 -7.05
CA ARG A 80 15.80 -29.73 -8.25
C ARG A 80 15.05 -28.96 -9.35
N TRP A 81 13.81 -29.33 -9.62
CA TRP A 81 12.99 -28.66 -10.63
C TRP A 81 12.73 -27.19 -10.30
N MET A 82 12.37 -26.89 -9.04
CA MET A 82 12.07 -25.52 -8.62
C MET A 82 13.31 -24.62 -8.66
N ILE A 83 14.46 -25.11 -8.23
CA ILE A 83 15.68 -24.30 -8.08
C ILE A 83 16.50 -24.23 -9.38
N PHE A 84 16.70 -25.36 -10.06
CA PHE A 84 17.64 -25.42 -11.19
C PHE A 84 16.96 -25.42 -12.56
N ASN A 85 15.69 -25.83 -12.65
CA ASN A 85 14.99 -25.94 -13.94
C ASN A 85 13.86 -24.91 -14.12
N GLY A 86 13.72 -23.99 -13.17
CA GLY A 86 12.71 -22.92 -13.22
C GLY A 86 11.26 -23.42 -13.15
N GLY A 87 11.03 -24.59 -12.55
CA GLY A 87 9.71 -25.19 -12.30
C GLY A 87 9.59 -26.64 -12.77
N ALA A 88 8.49 -27.29 -12.36
CA ALA A 88 8.16 -28.65 -12.74
C ALA A 88 7.77 -28.74 -14.24
N PRO A 89 8.24 -29.78 -14.96
CA PRO A 89 7.88 -30.03 -16.35
C PRO A 89 6.43 -30.51 -16.49
N ASN A 90 5.96 -30.70 -17.73
CA ASN A 90 4.66 -31.31 -18.03
C ASN A 90 3.48 -30.67 -17.28
N CYS A 91 3.51 -29.34 -17.16
CA CYS A 91 2.56 -28.58 -16.37
C CYS A 91 1.21 -28.45 -17.07
N ILE A 92 0.18 -29.03 -16.48
CA ILE A 92 -1.18 -29.06 -17.03
C ILE A 92 -2.03 -28.01 -16.30
N PRO A 93 -2.46 -26.92 -16.94
CA PRO A 93 -3.31 -25.92 -16.30
C PRO A 93 -4.69 -26.50 -15.96
N CYS A 94 -5.17 -26.26 -14.75
CA CYS A 94 -6.47 -26.75 -14.29
C CYS A 94 -7.65 -26.07 -15.00
N LYS A 95 -7.57 -24.75 -15.11
CA LYS A 95 -8.58 -23.89 -15.74
C LYS A 95 -7.87 -22.85 -16.58
N GLY A 96 -8.49 -22.48 -17.69
CA GLY A 96 -7.95 -21.46 -18.55
C GLY A 96 -6.69 -21.86 -19.32
N GLY A 97 -6.65 -23.07 -19.88
CA GLY A 97 -5.66 -23.44 -20.88
C GLY A 97 -5.82 -22.60 -22.16
N GLU A 98 -6.99 -22.70 -22.79
CA GLU A 98 -7.29 -22.09 -24.10
C GLU A 98 -8.52 -21.16 -24.07
N SER A 99 -9.28 -21.10 -22.97
CA SER A 99 -10.52 -20.33 -22.87
C SER A 99 -10.71 -19.68 -21.50
N CYS A 100 -11.76 -18.86 -21.33
CA CYS A 100 -12.15 -18.31 -20.03
C CYS A 100 -13.20 -19.15 -19.31
N GLU A 101 -13.49 -20.36 -19.79
CA GLU A 101 -14.54 -21.21 -19.24
C GLU A 101 -14.18 -21.71 -17.84
N ASN A 102 -15.12 -21.61 -16.90
CA ASN A 102 -14.96 -22.02 -15.50
C ASN A 102 -13.79 -21.35 -14.76
N VAL A 103 -13.34 -20.18 -15.22
CA VAL A 103 -12.32 -19.36 -14.55
C VAL A 103 -12.98 -18.43 -13.55
N ASP A 104 -12.65 -18.61 -12.27
CA ASP A 104 -13.00 -17.69 -11.19
C ASP A 104 -11.85 -16.71 -10.92
N CYS A 105 -12.13 -15.43 -11.13
CA CYS A 105 -11.19 -14.33 -10.92
C CYS A 105 -11.38 -13.61 -9.58
N GLY A 106 -12.37 -14.01 -8.79
CA GLY A 106 -12.79 -13.30 -7.58
C GLY A 106 -13.54 -12.00 -7.86
N PRO A 107 -13.93 -11.27 -6.80
CA PRO A 107 -14.77 -10.08 -6.90
C PRO A 107 -14.10 -8.94 -7.68
N GLY A 108 -14.91 -8.22 -8.47
CA GLY A 108 -14.46 -7.05 -9.23
C GLY A 108 -13.47 -7.35 -10.37
N LYS A 109 -13.34 -8.63 -10.75
CA LYS A 109 -12.49 -9.09 -11.85
C LYS A 109 -13.29 -10.00 -12.78
N ARG A 110 -12.88 -10.04 -14.05
CA ARG A 110 -13.43 -10.97 -15.03
C ARG A 110 -12.32 -11.59 -15.86
N CYS A 111 -12.56 -12.77 -16.39
CA CYS A 111 -11.63 -13.40 -17.32
C CYS A 111 -11.71 -12.73 -18.70
N LYS A 112 -10.56 -12.46 -19.31
CA LYS A 112 -10.43 -12.00 -20.70
C LYS A 112 -9.24 -12.67 -21.36
N MET A 113 -9.40 -13.09 -22.61
CA MET A 113 -8.29 -13.59 -23.44
C MET A 113 -7.33 -12.45 -23.80
N ASN A 114 -6.03 -12.67 -23.61
CA ASN A 114 -5.00 -11.73 -24.03
C ASN A 114 -4.62 -11.91 -25.51
N ARG A 115 -3.74 -11.06 -26.04
CA ARG A 115 -3.25 -11.13 -27.43
C ARG A 115 -2.52 -12.42 -27.81
N LYS A 116 -2.12 -13.23 -26.82
CA LYS A 116 -1.43 -14.53 -27.01
C LYS A 116 -2.39 -15.72 -26.85
N GLY A 117 -3.70 -15.48 -26.85
CA GLY A 117 -4.70 -16.53 -26.66
C GLY A 117 -4.68 -17.18 -25.27
N LYS A 118 -4.13 -16.51 -24.25
CA LYS A 118 -4.15 -17.01 -22.86
C LYS A 118 -5.15 -16.22 -22.00
N PRO A 119 -5.95 -16.89 -21.15
CA PRO A 119 -6.89 -16.22 -20.26
C PRO A 119 -6.16 -15.45 -19.17
N ARG A 120 -6.71 -14.29 -18.83
CA ARG A 120 -6.21 -13.40 -17.79
C ARG A 120 -7.36 -12.79 -17.02
N CYS A 121 -7.26 -12.81 -15.70
CA CYS A 121 -8.14 -12.04 -14.84
C CYS A 121 -7.79 -10.55 -14.94
N VAL A 122 -8.75 -9.75 -15.40
CA VAL A 122 -8.62 -8.30 -15.52
C VAL A 122 -9.61 -7.60 -14.60
N CYS A 123 -9.22 -6.44 -14.08
CA CYS A 123 -10.10 -5.61 -13.25
C CYS A 123 -11.32 -5.14 -14.03
N ALA A 124 -12.49 -5.45 -13.49
CA ALA A 124 -13.80 -5.09 -13.99
C ALA A 124 -14.71 -4.76 -12.79
N PRO A 125 -14.44 -3.66 -12.07
CA PRO A 125 -15.33 -3.20 -11.02
C PRO A 125 -16.71 -2.86 -11.61
N ASP A 126 -17.76 -3.05 -10.81
CA ASP A 126 -19.09 -2.55 -11.16
C ASP A 126 -19.10 -1.03 -11.05
N CYS A 127 -19.49 -0.37 -12.13
CA CYS A 127 -19.51 1.08 -12.27
C CYS A 127 -20.92 1.60 -12.58
N SER A 128 -21.94 0.75 -12.48
CA SER A 128 -23.32 1.06 -12.87
C SER A 128 -23.98 2.06 -11.93
N ASN A 129 -23.73 1.93 -10.62
CA ASN A 129 -24.32 2.77 -9.57
C ASN A 129 -23.56 4.07 -9.28
N ILE A 130 -22.55 4.42 -10.09
CA ILE A 130 -21.77 5.65 -9.93
C ILE A 130 -22.58 6.82 -10.50
N THR A 131 -23.02 7.71 -9.62
CA THR A 131 -23.82 8.90 -10.01
C THR A 131 -22.95 10.02 -10.57
N TRP A 132 -21.77 10.25 -9.99
CA TRP A 132 -20.83 11.28 -10.43
C TRP A 132 -20.04 10.83 -11.67
N LYS A 133 -20.22 11.51 -12.80
CA LYS A 133 -19.55 11.18 -14.08
C LYS A 133 -18.30 12.03 -14.36
N GLY A 134 -17.97 12.98 -13.48
CA GLY A 134 -16.80 13.84 -13.62
C GLY A 134 -15.51 13.22 -13.04
N PRO A 135 -14.40 13.96 -13.09
CA PRO A 135 -13.15 13.56 -12.45
C PRO A 135 -13.29 13.45 -10.94
N VAL A 136 -12.42 12.66 -10.32
CA VAL A 136 -12.34 12.50 -8.86
C VAL A 136 -10.90 12.63 -8.39
N CYS A 137 -10.72 13.10 -7.16
CA CYS A 137 -9.42 13.11 -6.50
C CYS A 137 -9.31 11.89 -5.60
N GLY A 138 -8.30 11.06 -5.85
CA GLY A 138 -7.99 9.89 -5.04
C GLY A 138 -7.31 10.26 -3.72
N SER A 139 -7.40 9.38 -2.74
CA SER A 139 -6.68 9.46 -1.45
C SER A 139 -5.16 9.44 -1.61
N ASP A 140 -4.66 9.02 -2.77
CA ASP A 140 -3.26 9.07 -3.19
C ASP A 140 -2.83 10.44 -3.76
N GLY A 141 -3.71 11.44 -3.72
CA GLY A 141 -3.46 12.79 -4.26
C GLY A 141 -3.48 12.87 -5.79
N LYS A 142 -3.92 11.82 -6.50
CA LYS A 142 -3.98 11.80 -7.97
C LYS A 142 -5.40 12.05 -8.49
N THR A 143 -5.45 12.75 -9.62
CA THR A 143 -6.72 12.96 -10.34
C THR A 143 -7.00 11.74 -11.22
N TYR A 144 -8.16 11.15 -11.03
CA TYR A 144 -8.69 10.10 -11.89
C TYR A 144 -9.75 10.69 -12.82
N LYS A 145 -9.81 10.16 -14.06
CA LYS A 145 -10.80 10.59 -15.07
C LYS A 145 -12.23 10.55 -14.54
N ASP A 146 -12.54 9.51 -13.78
CA ASP A 146 -13.82 9.24 -13.14
C ASP A 146 -13.61 8.22 -12.01
N GLU A 147 -14.65 7.99 -11.20
CA GLU A 147 -14.62 7.04 -10.08
C GLU A 147 -14.39 5.59 -10.55
N CYS A 148 -14.90 5.21 -11.72
CA CYS A 148 -14.66 3.87 -12.29
C CYS A 148 -13.18 3.65 -12.64
N GLY A 149 -12.49 4.70 -13.10
CA GLY A 149 -11.05 4.73 -13.33
C GLY A 149 -10.26 4.53 -12.04
N LEU A 150 -10.70 5.15 -10.95
CA LEU A 150 -10.12 4.96 -9.62
C LEU A 150 -10.33 3.52 -9.13
N LEU A 151 -11.55 2.97 -9.20
CA LEU A 151 -11.83 1.59 -8.79
C LEU A 151 -11.01 0.55 -9.58
N LYS A 152 -10.74 0.82 -10.87
CA LYS A 152 -9.83 -0.01 -11.67
C LYS A 152 -8.39 0.07 -11.17
N ALA A 153 -7.92 1.24 -10.74
CA ALA A 153 -6.60 1.41 -10.14
C ALA A 153 -6.51 0.70 -8.77
N LYS A 154 -7.56 0.84 -7.95
CA LYS A 154 -7.72 0.13 -6.66
C LYS A 154 -7.53 -1.38 -6.84
N CYS A 155 -8.30 -1.98 -7.76
CA CYS A 155 -8.23 -3.41 -8.07
C CYS A 155 -6.86 -3.87 -8.61
N LYS A 156 -6.09 -3.00 -9.27
CA LYS A 156 -4.79 -3.37 -9.87
C LYS A 156 -3.66 -3.50 -8.85
N GLY A 157 -3.78 -2.90 -7.67
CA GLY A 157 -2.74 -2.99 -6.64
C GLY A 157 -2.70 -1.86 -5.64
N GLN A 158 -3.78 -1.09 -5.46
CA GLN A 158 -3.87 -0.04 -4.45
C GLN A 158 -5.11 -0.29 -3.59
N PRO A 159 -5.10 -1.30 -2.70
CA PRO A 159 -6.31 -1.73 -1.99
C PRO A 159 -6.95 -0.64 -1.12
N ASP A 160 -6.15 0.31 -0.62
CA ASP A 160 -6.61 1.43 0.24
C ASP A 160 -6.94 2.71 -0.55
N LEU A 161 -6.93 2.65 -1.89
CA LEU A 161 -7.26 3.80 -2.73
C LEU A 161 -8.77 4.04 -2.72
N ASP A 162 -9.15 5.26 -2.36
CA ASP A 162 -10.54 5.72 -2.29
C ASP A 162 -10.69 7.14 -2.86
N VAL A 163 -11.92 7.53 -3.18
CA VAL A 163 -12.23 8.93 -3.53
C VAL A 163 -12.23 9.76 -2.26
N GLN A 164 -11.40 10.80 -2.19
CA GLN A 164 -11.45 11.76 -1.08
C GLN A 164 -12.37 12.96 -1.35
N TYR A 165 -12.51 13.38 -2.60
CA TYR A 165 -13.51 14.38 -3.02
C TYR A 165 -13.77 14.34 -4.53
N GLN A 166 -14.93 14.87 -4.93
CA GLN A 166 -15.33 15.00 -6.33
C GLN A 166 -14.58 16.17 -7.02
N GLY A 167 -14.28 16.00 -8.30
CA GLY A 167 -13.49 16.95 -9.09
C GLY A 167 -12.01 16.57 -9.19
N LYS A 168 -11.22 17.42 -9.86
CA LYS A 168 -9.76 17.24 -9.94
C LYS A 168 -9.10 17.59 -8.62
N CYS A 169 -7.95 16.97 -8.34
CA CYS A 169 -7.14 17.35 -7.18
C CYS A 169 -6.69 18.81 -7.27
N LYS A 170 -6.67 19.50 -6.13
CA LYS A 170 -6.35 20.94 -6.05
C LYS A 170 -5.08 21.19 -5.23
N LYS A 171 -4.46 22.34 -5.51
CA LYS A 171 -3.26 22.87 -4.82
C LYS A 171 -3.58 23.79 -3.64
N THR A 172 -4.85 23.99 -3.30
CA THR A 172 -5.26 24.69 -2.09
C THR A 172 -6.64 24.17 -1.69
N CYS A 173 -7.07 24.46 -0.47
CA CYS A 173 -8.44 24.18 -0.04
C CYS A 173 -9.50 25.09 -0.68
N LEU A 174 -9.10 26.07 -1.52
CA LEU A 174 -10.04 26.97 -2.17
C LEU A 174 -10.90 26.22 -3.20
N GLY A 175 -12.21 26.19 -2.96
CA GLY A 175 -13.17 25.48 -3.80
C GLY A 175 -13.02 23.95 -3.74
N VAL A 176 -12.45 23.40 -2.66
CA VAL A 176 -12.56 21.98 -2.31
C VAL A 176 -13.79 21.80 -1.43
N LEU A 177 -14.71 20.93 -1.85
CA LEU A 177 -15.87 20.54 -1.05
C LEU A 177 -15.65 19.12 -0.53
N CYS A 178 -15.34 19.03 0.77
CA CYS A 178 -15.09 17.76 1.42
C CYS A 178 -16.41 17.05 1.77
N PRO A 179 -16.52 15.73 1.50
CA PRO A 179 -17.75 14.99 1.76
C PRO A 179 -17.99 14.76 3.25
N GLY A 180 -19.27 14.76 3.65
CA GLY A 180 -19.70 14.44 5.01
C GLY A 180 -19.10 15.38 6.07
N THR A 181 -18.42 14.82 7.06
CA THR A 181 -17.81 15.56 8.19
C THR A 181 -16.30 15.75 8.04
N THR A 182 -15.75 15.50 6.85
CA THR A 182 -14.32 15.65 6.59
C THR A 182 -13.95 17.13 6.40
N THR A 183 -12.72 17.47 6.75
CA THR A 183 -12.16 18.82 6.69
C THR A 183 -11.05 18.86 5.63
N CYS A 184 -10.96 19.97 4.90
CA CYS A 184 -9.88 20.17 3.96
C CYS A 184 -8.57 20.56 4.67
N VAL A 185 -7.48 19.88 4.34
CA VAL A 185 -6.12 20.19 4.79
C VAL A 185 -5.16 20.23 3.60
N VAL A 186 -4.04 20.93 3.72
CA VAL A 186 -2.96 20.91 2.71
C VAL A 186 -1.67 20.29 3.25
N ASP A 187 -0.92 19.61 2.37
CA ASP A 187 0.43 19.12 2.64
C ASP A 187 1.51 20.20 2.41
N GLN A 188 2.78 19.85 2.61
CA GLN A 188 3.93 20.75 2.42
C GLN A 188 4.13 21.20 0.96
N THR A 189 3.53 20.52 -0.02
CA THR A 189 3.52 20.89 -1.44
C THR A 189 2.19 21.52 -1.88
N ASN A 190 1.40 21.93 -0.88
CA ASN A 190 0.07 22.51 -0.99
C ASN A 190 -1.00 21.58 -1.62
N ASN A 191 -0.80 20.27 -1.77
CA ASN A 191 -1.91 19.43 -2.27
C ASN A 191 -3.02 19.37 -1.21
N ALA A 192 -4.27 19.52 -1.66
CA ALA A 192 -5.44 19.52 -0.79
C ALA A 192 -6.00 18.10 -0.60
N TYR A 193 -6.34 17.78 0.65
CA TYR A 193 -6.90 16.51 1.07
C TYR A 193 -8.14 16.70 1.95
N CYS A 194 -9.10 15.77 1.85
CA CYS A 194 -10.25 15.73 2.75
C CYS A 194 -10.05 14.63 3.79
N VAL A 195 -9.93 15.03 5.06
CA VAL A 195 -9.58 14.13 6.17
C VAL A 195 -10.53 14.28 7.35
N THR A 196 -10.66 13.25 8.17
CA THR A 196 -11.42 13.34 9.43
C THR A 196 -10.50 13.83 10.55
N CYS A 197 -10.75 15.03 11.06
CA CYS A 197 -10.01 15.53 12.21
C CYS A 197 -10.43 14.81 13.50
N ASN A 198 -9.46 14.33 14.28
CA ASN A 198 -9.75 13.87 15.63
C ASN A 198 -10.14 15.08 16.53
N ARG A 199 -11.38 15.08 17.02
CA ARG A 199 -11.92 16.17 17.85
C ARG A 199 -11.82 15.87 19.35
N ILE A 200 -11.57 14.62 19.72
CA ILE A 200 -11.52 14.16 21.11
C ILE A 200 -10.06 13.94 21.48
N CYS A 201 -9.60 14.67 22.48
CA CYS A 201 -8.27 14.53 23.04
C CYS A 201 -8.39 14.13 24.51
N PRO A 202 -7.56 13.18 24.98
CA PRO A 202 -7.51 12.85 26.40
C PRO A 202 -7.11 14.06 27.24
N ASP A 203 -7.68 14.16 28.44
CA ASP A 203 -7.27 15.15 29.43
C ASP A 203 -5.84 14.86 29.89
N VAL A 204 -5.06 15.93 30.06
CA VAL A 204 -3.66 15.85 30.46
C VAL A 204 -3.53 16.18 31.94
N ALA A 205 -3.03 15.22 32.72
CA ALA A 205 -2.79 15.38 34.15
C ALA A 205 -1.46 16.11 34.47
N SER A 206 -0.50 16.15 33.52
CA SER A 206 0.85 16.69 33.73
C SER A 206 1.15 17.89 32.84
N SER A 207 1.84 18.88 33.40
CA SER A 207 2.32 20.04 32.65
C SER A 207 3.51 19.78 31.73
N GLN A 208 4.05 18.56 31.72
CA GLN A 208 5.19 18.21 30.85
C GLN A 208 4.77 17.96 29.39
N HIS A 209 3.46 17.81 29.11
CA HIS A 209 2.95 17.56 27.77
C HIS A 209 2.60 18.81 26.97
N TYR A 210 2.67 20.00 27.59
CA TYR A 210 2.35 21.24 26.90
C TYR A 210 3.31 21.49 25.74
N LEU A 211 2.79 22.12 24.69
CA LEU A 211 3.56 22.54 23.52
C LEU A 211 3.25 23.99 23.21
N CYS A 212 4.27 24.76 22.81
CA CYS A 212 4.06 26.06 22.20
C CYS A 212 3.98 25.89 20.69
N GLY A 213 2.88 26.33 20.07
CA GLY A 213 2.76 26.38 18.62
C GLY A 213 3.47 27.60 18.01
N ASN A 214 3.80 27.55 16.72
CA ASN A 214 4.37 28.72 16.01
C ASN A 214 3.38 29.90 15.91
N ASP A 215 2.09 29.61 16.07
CA ASP A 215 1.02 30.59 16.22
C ASP A 215 1.04 31.33 17.57
N GLY A 216 1.93 30.93 18.50
CA GLY A 216 2.07 31.53 19.83
C GLY A 216 1.02 31.04 20.83
N ILE A 217 0.30 29.96 20.49
CA ILE A 217 -0.71 29.36 21.35
C ILE A 217 -0.11 28.19 22.12
N THR A 218 -0.42 28.13 23.41
CA THR A 218 -0.07 27.00 24.27
C THR A 218 -1.09 25.88 24.10
N TYR A 219 -0.64 24.72 23.64
CA TYR A 219 -1.44 23.53 23.48
C TYR A 219 -1.20 22.56 24.63
N ALA A 220 -2.28 22.01 25.18
CA ALA A 220 -2.22 21.11 26.33
C ALA A 220 -1.50 19.78 26.02
N SER A 221 -1.53 19.33 24.76
CA SER A 221 -0.79 18.16 24.30
C SER A 221 -0.62 18.17 22.77
N ALA A 222 0.18 17.22 22.26
CA ALA A 222 0.31 16.98 20.82
C ALA A 222 -1.05 16.69 20.13
N CYS A 223 -2.00 16.05 20.83
CA CYS A 223 -3.35 15.84 20.29
C CYS A 223 -4.06 17.18 20.05
N HIS A 224 -4.01 18.08 21.03
CA HIS A 224 -4.64 19.39 20.93
C HIS A 224 -4.04 20.24 19.81
N LEU A 225 -2.72 20.21 19.64
CA LEU A 225 -2.04 20.90 18.53
C LEU A 225 -2.42 20.30 17.16
N ARG A 226 -2.48 18.97 17.05
CA ARG A 226 -2.91 18.28 15.82
C ARG A 226 -4.38 18.56 15.49
N LYS A 227 -5.26 18.58 16.49
CA LYS A 227 -6.66 18.97 16.34
C LYS A 227 -6.77 20.38 15.78
N ALA A 228 -6.09 21.36 16.37
CA ALA A 228 -6.10 22.73 15.89
C ALA A 228 -5.51 22.86 14.48
N THR A 229 -4.40 22.18 14.20
CA THR A 229 -3.77 22.12 12.86
C THR A 229 -4.74 21.59 11.80
N CYS A 230 -5.45 20.49 12.11
CA CYS A 230 -6.42 19.90 11.18
C CYS A 230 -7.63 20.81 10.95
N LEU A 231 -8.15 21.43 12.00
CA LEU A 231 -9.27 22.37 11.89
C LEU A 231 -8.88 23.67 11.18
N LEU A 232 -7.61 24.09 11.25
CA LEU A 232 -7.07 25.23 10.52
C LEU A 232 -6.87 24.93 9.02
N GLY A 233 -6.69 23.66 8.65
CA GLY A 233 -6.46 23.23 7.27
C GLY A 233 -5.01 23.35 6.79
N ARG A 234 -4.06 23.74 7.65
CA ARG A 234 -2.63 23.85 7.33
C ARG A 234 -1.76 23.68 8.57
N SER A 235 -0.49 23.33 8.35
CA SER A 235 0.51 23.16 9.41
C SER A 235 0.67 24.40 10.28
N ILE A 236 0.45 24.26 11.60
CA ILE A 236 0.86 25.23 12.62
C ILE A 236 2.33 24.99 12.98
N GLY A 237 2.67 23.73 13.26
CA GLY A 237 4.01 23.32 13.70
C GLY A 237 4.29 23.67 15.16
N VAL A 238 5.20 22.91 15.77
CA VAL A 238 5.67 23.14 17.14
C VAL A 238 6.78 24.19 17.11
N ALA A 239 6.68 25.20 17.95
CA ALA A 239 7.76 26.15 18.22
C ALA A 239 8.77 25.54 19.19
N TYR A 240 8.30 25.10 20.36
CA TYR A 240 9.13 24.43 21.37
C TYR A 240 8.24 23.67 22.37
N ASP A 241 8.87 22.78 23.13
CA ASP A 241 8.21 21.99 24.17
C ASP A 241 7.93 22.86 25.41
N GLY A 242 6.78 22.68 26.06
CA GLY A 242 6.32 23.49 27.20
C GLY A 242 5.29 24.55 26.83
N LYS A 243 4.97 25.43 27.79
CA LYS A 243 4.04 26.55 27.58
C LYS A 243 4.71 27.67 26.81
N CYS A 244 3.95 28.40 25.99
CA CYS A 244 4.47 29.60 25.36
C CYS A 244 4.83 30.65 26.41
N ILE A 245 5.99 31.29 26.21
CA ILE A 245 6.47 32.42 27.00
C ILE A 245 6.54 33.68 26.14
N LYS A 246 6.44 34.85 26.78
CA LYS A 246 6.64 36.15 26.12
C LYS A 246 8.13 36.47 25.99
N ALA A 247 8.86 35.62 25.25
CA ALA A 247 10.27 35.79 24.98
C ALA A 247 10.53 37.08 24.18
N LYS A 248 11.66 37.74 24.45
CA LYS A 248 12.18 38.89 23.69
C LYS A 248 13.31 38.49 22.74
N SER A 249 14.01 37.42 23.07
CA SER A 249 15.09 36.85 22.26
C SER A 249 15.14 35.32 22.43
N CYS A 250 16.05 34.67 21.72
CA CYS A 250 16.31 33.25 21.93
C CYS A 250 16.94 32.91 23.29
N GLU A 251 17.45 33.89 24.04
CA GLU A 251 18.04 33.69 25.37
C GLU A 251 16.98 33.26 26.40
N ASP A 252 15.73 33.68 26.19
CA ASP A 252 14.60 33.33 27.06
C ASP A 252 14.09 31.89 26.79
N ILE A 253 14.44 31.28 25.65
CA ILE A 253 13.86 30.02 25.17
C ILE A 253 14.84 28.88 25.41
N GLN A 254 14.44 27.94 26.26
CA GLN A 254 15.21 26.74 26.55
C GLN A 254 14.80 25.60 25.60
N CYS A 255 15.68 25.29 24.64
CA CYS A 255 15.47 24.19 23.71
C CYS A 255 15.91 22.85 24.31
N SER A 256 15.20 21.77 23.95
CA SER A 256 15.61 20.40 24.27
C SER A 256 17.00 20.07 23.69
N PRO A 257 17.73 19.10 24.28
CA PRO A 257 19.04 18.69 23.77
C PRO A 257 19.03 18.41 22.26
N GLY A 258 20.04 18.93 21.55
CA GLY A 258 20.18 18.77 20.10
C GLY A 258 19.37 19.74 19.23
N LYS A 259 18.51 20.59 19.83
CA LYS A 259 17.81 21.68 19.13
C LYS A 259 18.49 23.02 19.44
N LYS A 260 18.49 23.93 18.46
CA LYS A 260 18.88 25.34 18.64
C LYS A 260 17.67 26.26 18.44
N CYS A 261 17.64 27.38 19.15
CA CYS A 261 16.62 28.40 18.96
C CYS A 261 16.93 29.23 17.71
N LEU A 262 15.92 29.40 16.85
CA LEU A 262 15.93 30.29 15.69
C LEU A 262 14.89 31.39 15.92
N TRP A 263 15.31 32.65 15.85
CA TRP A 263 14.45 33.80 16.09
C TRP A 263 13.77 34.28 14.79
N ASP A 264 12.45 34.42 14.81
CA ASP A 264 11.69 35.13 13.77
C ASP A 264 11.42 36.57 14.24
N ALA A 265 12.20 37.51 13.69
CA ALA A 265 12.05 38.93 13.99
C ALA A 265 10.70 39.51 13.53
N ARG A 266 10.08 38.96 12.47
CA ARG A 266 8.80 39.45 11.94
C ARG A 266 7.66 39.14 12.90
N MET A 267 7.70 37.94 13.49
CA MET A 267 6.69 37.50 14.45
C MET A 267 7.06 37.78 15.91
N SER A 268 8.31 38.22 16.17
CA SER A 268 8.89 38.37 17.51
C SER A 268 8.74 37.09 18.35
N ARG A 269 9.11 35.95 17.76
CA ARG A 269 8.99 34.61 18.38
C ARG A 269 10.17 33.73 18.01
N GLY A 270 10.57 32.85 18.92
CA GLY A 270 11.59 31.84 18.65
C GLY A 270 11.00 30.45 18.40
N ARG A 271 11.74 29.63 17.65
CA ARG A 271 11.45 28.23 17.35
C ARG A 271 12.69 27.37 17.61
N CYS A 272 12.54 26.29 18.35
CA CYS A 272 13.57 25.27 18.54
C CYS A 272 13.59 24.30 17.37
N SER A 273 14.69 24.30 16.60
CA SER A 273 14.86 23.46 15.40
C SER A 273 16.04 22.52 15.56
N LEU A 274 15.97 21.36 14.91
CA LEU A 274 17.11 20.46 14.79
C LEU A 274 18.14 21.08 13.83
N CYS A 275 19.41 21.13 14.25
CA CYS A 275 20.49 21.79 13.52
C CYS A 275 21.67 20.85 13.25
N ASN A 276 21.39 19.56 13.04
CA ASN A 276 22.41 18.53 12.84
C ASN A 276 22.49 18.03 11.39
N GLU A 277 21.89 18.73 10.43
CA GLU A 277 21.88 18.27 9.03
C GLU A 277 23.22 18.56 8.34
N SER A 278 23.88 17.49 7.90
CA SER A 278 24.96 17.55 6.92
C SER A 278 24.35 17.64 5.52
N CYS A 279 24.65 18.72 4.79
CA CYS A 279 24.10 18.91 3.45
C CYS A 279 24.97 18.21 2.40
N PRO A 280 24.41 17.39 1.50
CA PRO A 280 25.14 16.86 0.35
C PRO A 280 25.45 17.98 -0.65
N ASP A 281 26.39 17.72 -1.57
CA ASP A 281 26.69 18.65 -2.67
C ASP A 281 25.43 18.88 -3.52
N SER A 282 24.98 20.13 -3.56
CA SER A 282 23.75 20.55 -4.23
C SER A 282 23.99 20.87 -5.70
N ARG A 283 22.99 20.60 -6.55
CA ARG A 283 22.99 21.02 -7.95
C ARG A 283 22.53 22.48 -8.10
N THR A 284 22.87 23.13 -9.20
CA THR A 284 22.54 24.56 -9.43
C THR A 284 21.03 24.83 -9.55
N ASP A 285 20.25 23.83 -9.99
CA ASP A 285 18.80 23.88 -10.13
C ASP A 285 18.03 23.74 -8.80
N GLU A 286 18.73 23.42 -7.71
CA GLU A 286 18.15 23.27 -6.36
C GLU A 286 18.23 24.56 -5.54
N SER A 287 18.77 25.65 -6.10
CA SER A 287 18.91 26.93 -5.42
C SER A 287 17.57 27.50 -4.96
N VAL A 288 17.59 28.25 -3.85
CA VAL A 288 16.40 28.89 -3.27
C VAL A 288 16.69 30.33 -2.88
N CYS A 289 15.69 31.19 -3.02
CA CYS A 289 15.70 32.52 -2.43
C CYS A 289 15.03 32.46 -1.06
N ALA A 290 15.74 32.85 -0.01
CA ALA A 290 15.23 32.83 1.36
C ALA A 290 14.56 34.14 1.76
N SER A 291 13.95 34.15 2.94
CA SER A 291 13.21 35.29 3.51
C SER A 291 14.07 36.53 3.80
N ASP A 292 15.39 36.37 3.90
CA ASP A 292 16.38 37.47 4.01
C ASP A 292 16.78 38.06 2.65
N ASN A 293 16.19 37.55 1.56
CA ASN A 293 16.53 37.87 0.17
C ASN A 293 17.96 37.44 -0.24
N THR A 294 18.52 36.44 0.44
CA THR A 294 19.77 35.79 0.04
C THR A 294 19.48 34.54 -0.78
N THR A 295 20.25 34.32 -1.84
CA THR A 295 20.20 33.06 -2.61
C THR A 295 21.08 32.02 -1.94
N TYR A 296 20.50 30.88 -1.58
CA TYR A 296 21.21 29.72 -1.05
C TYR A 296 21.30 28.63 -2.12
N PRO A 297 22.38 27.84 -2.13
CA PRO A 297 22.58 26.79 -3.14
C PRO A 297 21.57 25.64 -3.02
N SER A 298 20.98 25.46 -1.83
CA SER A 298 19.85 24.53 -1.60
C SER A 298 19.05 24.94 -0.36
N GLU A 299 17.85 24.38 -0.20
CA GLU A 299 17.06 24.53 1.04
C GLU A 299 17.81 23.99 2.27
N CYS A 300 18.64 22.94 2.10
CA CYS A 300 19.48 22.43 3.19
C CYS A 300 20.51 23.47 3.63
N ALA A 301 21.26 24.05 2.68
CA ALA A 301 22.26 25.07 2.98
C ALA A 301 21.63 26.32 3.64
N MET A 302 20.41 26.69 3.22
CA MET A 302 19.63 27.74 3.87
C MET A 302 19.34 27.41 5.34
N LYS A 303 18.87 26.18 5.64
CA LYS A 303 18.61 25.73 7.02
C LYS A 303 19.89 25.69 7.86
N GLN A 304 21.01 25.27 7.28
CA GLN A 304 22.31 25.27 7.95
C GLN A 304 22.78 26.69 8.31
N ALA A 305 22.57 27.64 7.40
CA ALA A 305 22.87 29.06 7.65
C ALA A 305 21.94 29.64 8.73
N ALA A 306 20.63 29.38 8.66
CA ALA A 306 19.66 29.75 9.69
C ALA A 306 20.10 29.27 11.08
N CYS A 307 20.50 28.00 11.17
CA CYS A 307 21.04 27.38 12.39
C CYS A 307 22.36 27.98 12.90
N SER A 308 23.22 28.44 11.99
CA SER A 308 24.49 29.08 12.35
C SER A 308 24.27 30.50 12.86
N MET A 309 23.30 31.20 12.28
CA MET A 309 22.96 32.59 12.63
C MET A 309 21.97 32.72 13.80
N GLY A 310 21.25 31.65 14.15
CA GLY A 310 20.19 31.71 15.17
C GLY A 310 18.95 32.50 14.71
N VAL A 311 18.74 32.62 13.39
CA VAL A 311 17.63 33.38 12.78
C VAL A 311 16.79 32.42 11.94
N LEU A 312 15.47 32.55 12.00
CA LEU A 312 14.57 31.73 11.17
C LEU A 312 14.61 32.21 9.72
N LEU A 313 14.97 31.31 8.81
CA LEU A 313 14.89 31.52 7.36
C LEU A 313 13.86 30.58 6.74
N GLU A 314 13.04 31.11 5.85
CA GLU A 314 12.05 30.35 5.09
C GLU A 314 12.26 30.56 3.59
N VAL A 315 11.93 29.55 2.78
CA VAL A 315 11.99 29.67 1.32
C VAL A 315 10.91 30.66 0.86
N LYS A 316 11.33 31.71 0.17
CA LYS A 316 10.45 32.70 -0.48
C LYS A 316 10.00 32.19 -1.85
N HIS A 317 10.94 31.69 -2.64
CA HIS A 317 10.69 30.98 -3.89
C HIS A 317 11.90 30.13 -4.29
N THR A 318 11.70 29.19 -5.21
CA THR A 318 12.77 28.42 -5.84
C THR A 318 13.58 29.29 -6.81
N GLY A 319 14.85 28.95 -7.00
CA GLY A 319 15.80 29.70 -7.84
C GLY A 319 16.44 30.90 -7.14
N SER A 320 17.28 31.64 -7.87
CA SER A 320 17.96 32.83 -7.35
C SER A 320 17.01 34.00 -7.09
N CYS A 321 17.27 34.78 -6.03
CA CYS A 321 16.54 36.00 -5.71
C CYS A 321 16.57 37.05 -6.83
N ASN A 322 17.59 37.00 -7.69
CA ASN A 322 17.72 37.92 -8.83
C ASN A 322 16.95 37.43 -10.07
N SER A 323 16.46 36.18 -10.06
CA SER A 323 15.60 35.69 -11.12
C SER A 323 14.22 36.30 -10.97
N THR A 324 13.80 37.10 -11.95
CA THR A 324 12.43 37.59 -12.06
C THR A 324 11.51 36.44 -12.48
N SER A 325 11.31 35.47 -11.60
CA SER A 325 10.32 34.42 -11.80
C SER A 325 8.94 34.99 -11.48
N LEU A 326 8.28 35.53 -12.52
CA LEU A 326 6.83 35.69 -12.58
C LEU A 326 6.16 34.39 -12.13
N GLN A 327 5.53 34.39 -10.96
CA GLN A 327 4.54 33.36 -10.61
C GLN A 327 3.30 33.63 -11.49
N LEU A 328 3.12 32.78 -12.50
CA LEU A 328 1.84 32.54 -13.16
C LEU A 328 0.91 31.72 -12.26
#